data_AF-A0A955LDM3-F1
#
_entry.id   AF-A0A955LDM3-F1
#
_cell.length_a   1.000
_cell.length_b   1.000
_cell.length_c   1.000
_cell.angle_alpha   90.00
_cell.angle_beta   90.00
_cell.angle_gamma   90.00
#
_symmetry.space_group_name_H-M   'P 1'
#
loop_
_entity.id
_entity.type
_entity.pdbx_description
1 polymer ?
#
loop_
_entity_poly.entity_id
_entity_poly.type
_entity_poly.pdbx_seq_one_letter_code
_entity_poly.pdbx_strand_id
1 'polypeptide(L)' 'MNKKVLYVLSLVGKLGFVIALPAAVFAFGGAYLDKKLETTPLFILLGLGLAVLSSVVWVYKFVKSIEE' A
#
# COMPACT_ATOMS: atom_id res chain seq x y z
N MET A 1 2.77 9.84 -28.37
CA MET A 1 3.43 9.55 -27.08
C MET A 1 4.29 8.30 -27.24
N ASN A 2 5.52 8.30 -26.71
CA ASN A 2 6.44 7.15 -26.87
C ASN A 2 5.90 5.92 -26.11
N LYS A 3 5.84 4.75 -26.74
CA LYS A 3 5.35 3.50 -26.13
C LYS A 3 6.11 3.14 -24.85
N LYS A 4 7.42 3.45 -24.78
CA LYS A 4 8.23 3.24 -23.57
C LYS A 4 7.76 4.11 -22.40
N VAL A 5 7.39 5.36 -22.66
CA VAL A 5 6.87 6.28 -21.63
C VAL A 5 5.52 5.79 -21.11
N LEU A 6 4.65 5.31 -22.00
CA LEU A 6 3.35 4.74 -21.61
C LEU A 6 3.50 3.50 -20.72
N TYR A 7 4.48 2.65 -21.04
CA TYR A 7 4.79 1.45 -20.26
C TYR A 7 5.29 1.81 -18.85
N VAL A 8 6.26 2.71 -18.75
CA VAL A 8 6.78 3.17 -17.44
C VAL A 8 5.68 3.79 -16.59
N LEU A 9 4.81 4.61 -17.19
CA LEU A 9 3.69 5.22 -16.47
C LEU A 9 2.71 4.17 -15.94
N SER A 10 2.40 3.15 -16.74
CA SER A 10 1.55 2.03 -16.29
C SER A 10 2.21 1.26 -15.15
N LEU A 11 3.51 1.04 -15.21
CA LEU A 11 4.28 0.34 -14.18
C LEU A 11 4.26 1.09 -12.86
N VAL A 12 4.59 2.39 -12.88
CA VAL A 12 4.57 3.26 -11.69
C VAL A 12 3.16 3.39 -11.14
N GLY A 13 2.14 3.48 -11.99
CA GLY A 13 0.74 3.51 -11.56
C GLY A 13 0.33 2.24 -10.81
N LYS A 14 0.71 1.06 -11.31
CA LYS A 14 0.47 -0.22 -10.60
C LYS A 14 1.21 -0.29 -9.27
N LEU A 15 2.49 0.12 -9.24
CA LEU A 15 3.29 0.17 -8.02
C LEU A 15 2.68 1.10 -6.96
N GLY A 16 2.29 2.30 -7.37
CA GLY A 16 1.61 3.26 -6.51
C GLY A 16 0.29 2.72 -5.96
N PHE A 17 -0.50 2.05 -6.79
CA PHE A 17 -1.76 1.42 -6.36
C PHE A 17 -1.53 0.31 -5.33
N VAL A 18 -0.52 -0.53 -5.53
CA VAL A 18 -0.14 -1.62 -4.61
C VAL A 18 0.26 -1.10 -3.23
N ILE A 19 0.79 0.11 -3.12
CA ILE A 19 1.17 0.74 -1.84
C ILE A 19 -0.01 1.53 -1.24
N ALA A 20 -0.70 2.30 -2.08
CA ALA A 20 -1.78 3.18 -1.64
C ALA A 20 -2.99 2.38 -1.11
N LEU A 21 -3.30 1.23 -1.70
CA LEU A 21 -4.45 0.42 -1.31
C LEU A 21 -4.32 -0.14 0.12
N PRO A 22 -3.23 -0.86 0.51
CA PRO A 22 -3.03 -1.28 1.90
C PRO A 22 -2.95 -0.10 2.86
N ALA A 23 -2.23 0.96 2.51
CA ALA A 23 -2.12 2.15 3.35
C ALA A 23 -3.49 2.76 3.66
N ALA A 24 -4.34 2.94 2.65
CA ALA A 24 -5.69 3.43 2.85
C ALA A 24 -6.52 2.47 3.71
N VAL A 25 -6.59 1.19 3.35
CA VAL A 25 -7.42 0.20 4.06
C VAL A 25 -7.02 0.09 5.53
N PHE A 26 -5.73 -0.06 5.83
CA PHE A 26 -5.28 -0.25 7.20
C PHE A 26 -5.24 1.05 8.00
N ALA A 27 -4.90 2.20 7.40
CA ALA A 27 -4.92 3.46 8.14
C ALA A 27 -6.35 3.90 8.46
N PHE A 28 -7.29 3.83 7.50
CA PHE A 28 -8.70 4.14 7.76
C PHE A 28 -9.34 3.11 8.69
N GLY A 29 -9.03 1.82 8.51
CA GLY A 29 -9.50 0.76 9.41
C GLY A 29 -8.99 0.95 10.84
N GLY A 30 -7.70 1.25 10.98
CA GLY A 30 -7.07 1.54 12.27
C GLY A 30 -7.66 2.77 12.94
N ALA A 31 -7.83 3.87 12.20
CA ALA A 31 -8.46 5.10 12.70
C ALA A 31 -9.92 4.88 13.14
N TYR A 32 -10.68 4.08 12.38
CA TYR A 32 -12.06 3.74 12.74
C TYR A 32 -12.12 2.91 14.03
N LEU A 33 -11.24 1.92 14.19
CA LEU A 33 -11.14 1.11 15.40
C LEU A 33 -10.69 1.95 16.61
N ASP A 34 -9.71 2.83 16.42
CA ASP A 34 -9.24 3.74 17.47
C ASP A 34 -10.35 4.67 17.98
N LYS A 35 -11.24 5.13 17.10
CA LYS A 35 -12.40 5.93 17.49
C LYS A 35 -13.47 5.10 18.21
N LYS A 36 -13.66 3.85 17.79
CA LYS A 36 -14.71 2.96 18.35
C LYS A 36 -14.31 2.40 19.72
N LEU A 37 -13.02 2.16 19.95
CA LEU A 37 -12.49 1.52 21.16
C LEU A 37 -11.82 2.52 22.12
N GLU A 38 -11.81 3.82 21.79
CA GLU A 38 -11.15 4.89 22.55
C GLU A 38 -9.64 4.66 22.78
N THR A 39 -9.00 3.89 21.91
CA THR A 39 -7.57 3.51 22.01
C THR A 39 -6.63 4.41 21.21
N THR A 40 -7.09 5.59 20.79
CA THR A 40 -6.30 6.48 19.94
C THR A 40 -4.94 6.78 20.60
N PRO A 41 -3.78 6.58 19.91
CA PRO A 41 -3.58 6.22 18.50
C PRO A 41 -2.97 4.80 18.28
N LEU A 42 -3.42 3.77 18.99
CA LEU A 42 -2.81 2.43 18.91
C LEU A 42 -3.13 1.69 17.59
N PHE A 43 -4.40 1.55 17.21
CA PHE A 43 -4.79 0.77 16.03
C PHE A 43 -4.39 1.45 14.73
N ILE A 44 -4.32 2.78 14.66
CA ILE A 44 -3.80 3.47 13.49
C ILE A 44 -2.31 3.20 13.28
N LEU A 45 -1.52 3.16 14.37
CA LEU A 45 -0.09 2.82 14.30
C LEU A 45 0.13 1.35 13.90
N LEU A 46 -0.65 0.43 14.49
CA LEU A 46 -0.63 -0.97 14.08
C LEU A 46 -1.06 -1.15 12.62
N GLY A 47 -2.12 -0.45 12.21
CA GLY A 47 -2.60 -0.44 10.83
C GLY A 47 -1.52 0.04 9.86
N LEU A 48 -0.83 1.14 10.16
CA LEU A 48 0.28 1.62 9.35
C LEU A 48 1.44 0.61 9.30
N GLY A 49 1.78 -0.03 10.41
CA GLY A 49 2.78 -1.10 10.44
C GLY A 49 2.40 -2.27 9.52
N LEU A 50 1.15 -2.73 9.57
CA LEU A 50 0.62 -3.78 8.70
C LEU A 50 0.58 -3.34 7.23
N ALA A 51 0.25 -2.08 6.96
CA ALA A 51 0.29 -1.51 5.61
C ALA A 51 1.69 -1.56 5.01
N VAL A 52 2.71 -1.19 5.79
CA VAL A 52 4.11 -1.24 5.33
C VAL A 52 4.53 -2.68 5.06
N LEU A 53 4.30 -3.59 6.01
CA LEU A 53 4.70 -4.99 5.86
C LEU A 53 4.02 -5.66 4.66
N SER A 54 2.71 -5.45 4.50
CA SER A 54 1.97 -5.98 3.36
C SER A 54 2.44 -5.35 2.05
N SER A 55 2.67 -4.04 2.00
CA SER A 55 3.20 -3.36 0.82
C SER A 55 4.57 -3.91 0.42
N VAL A 56 5.47 -4.17 1.36
CA VAL A 56 6.80 -4.75 1.07
C VAL A 56 6.67 -6.11 0.38
N VAL A 57 5.80 -6.99 0.89
CA VAL A 57 5.58 -8.32 0.29
C VAL A 57 5.03 -8.21 -1.12
N TRP A 58 4.08 -7.31 -1.35
CA TRP A 58 3.45 -7.13 -2.66
C TRP A 58 4.39 -6.47 -3.67
N VAL A 59 5.14 -5.44 -3.24
CA VAL A 59 6.15 -4.78 -4.07
C VAL A 59 7.24 -5.79 -4.46
N TYR A 60 7.70 -6.62 -3.52
CA TYR A 60 8.68 -7.67 -3.83
C TYR A 60 8.17 -8.63 -4.91
N LYS A 61 6.93 -9.12 -4.77
CA LYS A 61 6.29 -9.98 -5.78
C LYS A 61 6.12 -9.28 -7.13
N PHE A 62 5.75 -8.00 -7.10
CA PHE A 62 5.58 -7.19 -8.31
C PHE A 62 6.90 -7.00 -9.05
N VAL A 63 7.98 -6.63 -8.34
CA VAL A 63 9.31 -6.49 -8.93
C VAL A 63 9.78 -7.80 -9.53
N LYS A 64 9.65 -8.91 -8.80
CA LYS A 64 10.00 -10.24 -9.29
C LYS A 64 9.26 -10.62 -10.58
N SER A 65 7.98 -10.26 -10.69
CA SER A 65 7.17 -10.54 -11.90
C SER A 65 7.57 -9.74 -13.15
N ILE A 66 8.43 -8.73 -13.01
CA ILE A 66 8.97 -7.94 -14.14
C ILE A 66 10.32 -8.51 -14.60
N GLU A 67 11.04 -9.18 -13.70
CA GLU A 67 12.36 -9.76 -13.96
C GLU A 67 12.27 -11.14 -14.64
N GLU A 68 11.16 -11.87 -14.45
CA GLU A 68 10.80 -13.10 -15.17
C GLU A 68 10.23 -12.82 -16.58
#